data_AF-A0A7W7T0T9-F1
#
_entry.id   AF-A0A7W7T0T9-F1
#
_cell.length_a   1.000
_cell.length_b   1.000
_cell.length_c   1.000
_cell.angle_alpha   90.00
_cell.angle_beta   90.00
_cell.angle_gamma   90.00
#
_symmetry.space_group_name_H-M   'P 1'
#
loop_
_entity.id
_entity.type
_entity.pdbx_description
1 polymer ?
#
loop_
_entity_poly.entity_id
_entity_poly.type
_entity_poly.pdbx_seq_one_letter_code
_entity_poly.pdbx_strand_id
1 'polypeptide(L)' 'MSTRTETVEAEMPRAARAGSNGAAALPTAPCSVVWSKGHAYVLEGFRARWVGVDDRGRPRTLSGAELQRQGWSRTR' A
#
# COMPACT_ATOMS: atom_id res chain seq x y z
N MET A 1 -41.83 -23.80 -10.94
CA MET A 1 -40.97 -22.71 -11.43
C MET A 1 -40.56 -21.88 -10.22
N SER A 2 -39.35 -22.12 -9.70
CA SER A 2 -38.16 -21.27 -9.88
C SER A 2 -38.22 -20.02 -8.97
N THR A 3 -37.74 -20.13 -7.72
CA THR A 3 -36.37 -19.84 -7.18
C THR A 3 -36.28 -18.45 -6.54
N ARG A 4 -36.21 -18.51 -5.20
CA ARG A 4 -35.64 -17.62 -4.18
C ARG A 4 -34.79 -16.45 -4.73
N THR A 5 -35.22 -15.22 -4.46
CA THR A 5 -34.39 -14.03 -4.69
C THR A 5 -33.43 -13.87 -3.51
N GLU A 6 -32.15 -13.89 -3.86
CA GLU A 6 -30.98 -13.91 -3.00
C GLU A 6 -30.59 -12.48 -2.59
N THR A 7 -30.19 -12.37 -1.33
CA THR A 7 -29.35 -11.37 -0.66
C THR A 7 -28.68 -10.33 -1.58
N VAL A 8 -29.03 -9.04 -1.41
CA VAL A 8 -28.18 -7.95 -1.91
C VAL A 8 -27.00 -7.75 -0.95
N GLU A 9 -25.88 -8.32 -1.37
CA GLU A 9 -24.57 -8.20 -0.75
C GLU A 9 -24.12 -6.74 -0.77
N ALA A 10 -23.97 -6.15 0.42
CA ALA A 10 -23.14 -4.98 0.62
C ALA A 10 -21.66 -5.40 0.51
N GLU A 11 -21.24 -5.83 -0.68
CA GLU A 11 -19.83 -6.03 -0.98
C GLU A 11 -19.22 -4.67 -1.33
N MET A 12 -18.75 -3.97 -0.30
CA MET A 12 -17.66 -3.00 -0.46
C MET A 12 -16.61 -3.67 -1.37
N PRO A 13 -16.29 -3.11 -2.55
CA PRO A 13 -15.36 -3.77 -3.45
C PRO A 13 -14.03 -3.90 -2.72
N ARG A 14 -13.76 -5.15 -2.36
CA ARG A 14 -12.57 -5.66 -1.71
C ARG A 14 -11.38 -5.11 -2.49
N ALA A 15 -10.63 -4.24 -1.82
CA ALA A 15 -9.45 -3.54 -2.31
C ALA A 15 -8.78 -4.33 -3.43
N ALA A 16 -8.89 -3.77 -4.63
CA ALA A 16 -8.41 -4.33 -5.86
C ALA A 16 -6.98 -4.85 -5.65
N ARG A 17 -6.78 -6.14 -5.91
CA ARG A 17 -5.47 -6.77 -5.98
C ARG A 17 -4.69 -6.19 -7.15
N ALA A 18 -4.15 -4.99 -6.99
CA ALA A 18 -3.26 -4.38 -7.94
C ALA A 18 -1.83 -4.91 -7.73
N GLY A 19 -1.52 -5.96 -8.49
CA GLY A 19 -0.28 -6.05 -9.26
C GLY A 19 1.02 -6.38 -8.53
N SER A 20 1.41 -7.66 -8.65
CA SER A 20 2.80 -8.11 -8.84
C SER A 20 3.75 -8.06 -7.64
N ASN A 21 3.66 -9.13 -6.85
CA ASN A 21 4.75 -9.63 -6.02
C ASN A 21 5.94 -10.04 -6.91
N GLY A 22 7.07 -9.34 -6.82
CA GLY A 22 8.30 -9.71 -7.53
C GLY A 22 9.26 -8.55 -7.73
N ALA A 23 10.03 -8.20 -6.70
CA ALA A 23 11.25 -7.38 -6.81
C ALA A 23 11.12 -6.04 -7.59
N ALA A 24 9.99 -5.35 -7.51
CA ALA A 24 9.96 -3.95 -7.94
C ALA A 24 10.97 -3.19 -7.06
N ALA A 25 11.95 -2.53 -7.69
CA ALA A 25 12.86 -1.64 -6.98
C ALA A 25 12.05 -0.44 -6.48
N LEU A 26 12.35 0.00 -5.26
CA LEU A 26 11.70 1.18 -4.71
C LEU A 26 11.94 2.38 -5.61
N PRO A 27 10.91 3.23 -5.83
CA PRO A 27 11.10 4.47 -6.55
C PRO A 27 12.16 5.31 -5.83
N THR A 28 13.18 5.76 -6.56
CA THR A 28 14.24 6.63 -6.03
C THR A 28 14.04 8.11 -6.39
N ALA A 29 13.02 8.41 -7.19
CA ALA A 29 12.66 9.78 -7.54
C ALA A 29 12.15 10.54 -6.30
N PRO A 30 12.55 11.82 -6.12
CA PRO A 30 12.12 12.62 -4.98
C PRO A 30 10.59 12.71 -4.92
N CYS A 31 10.03 12.69 -3.71
CA CYS A 31 8.58 12.78 -3.47
C CYS A 31 7.76 11.60 -4.02
N SER A 32 8.40 10.46 -4.32
CA SER A 32 7.67 9.24 -4.70
C SER A 32 6.76 8.75 -3.57
N VAL A 33 5.59 8.20 -3.91
CA VAL A 33 4.65 7.64 -2.94
C VAL A 33 4.44 6.16 -3.21
N VAL A 34 4.41 5.37 -2.14
CA VAL A 34 4.12 3.94 -2.13
C VAL A 34 3.17 3.61 -0.98
N TRP A 35 2.50 2.48 -1.08
CA TRP A 35 1.54 1.99 -0.10
C TRP A 35 2.09 0.75 0.58
N SER A 36 2.08 0.71 1.90
CA SER A 36 2.43 -0.48 2.67
C SER A 36 1.46 -0.65 3.82
N LYS A 37 0.94 -1.85 3.99
CA LYS A 37 -0.04 -2.20 5.05
C LYS A 37 -1.26 -1.27 5.11
N GLY A 38 -1.68 -0.71 3.97
CA GLY A 38 -2.81 0.23 3.89
C GLY A 38 -2.46 1.70 4.16
N HIS A 39 -1.19 2.02 4.42
CA HIS A 39 -0.70 3.38 4.67
C HIS A 39 0.18 3.89 3.55
N ALA A 40 0.10 5.19 3.30
CA ALA A 40 0.95 5.87 2.34
C ALA A 40 2.32 6.21 2.98
N TYR A 41 3.37 5.95 2.23
CA TYR A 41 4.75 6.29 2.56
C TYR A 41 5.33 7.13 1.43
N VAL A 42 5.95 8.25 1.77
CA VAL A 42 6.54 9.20 0.83
C VAL A 42 8.07 9.15 0.95
N LEU A 43 8.76 9.08 -0.19
CA LEU A 43 10.21 9.19 -0.24
C LEU A 43 10.61 10.65 -0.01
N GLU A 44 11.29 10.89 1.10
CA GLU A 44 11.98 12.15 1.30
C GLU A 44 13.31 12.13 0.53
N GLY A 45 13.32 12.89 -0.57
CA GLY A 45 14.27 12.75 -1.67
C GLY A 45 15.76 12.82 -1.28
N PHE A 46 16.12 13.65 -0.30
CA PHE A 46 17.54 13.83 0.05
C PHE A 46 18.10 12.74 0.99
N ARG A 47 17.22 12.02 1.69
CA ARG A 47 17.61 11.09 2.76
C ARG A 47 17.30 9.64 2.45
N ALA A 48 16.77 9.35 1.26
CA ALA A 48 16.29 8.02 0.86
C ALA A 48 15.42 7.35 1.93
N ARG A 49 14.67 8.16 2.70
CA ARG A 49 13.83 7.71 3.81
C ARG A 49 12.36 7.80 3.43
N TRP A 50 11.62 6.77 3.78
CA TRP A 50 10.19 6.67 3.56
C TRP A 50 9.46 7.14 4.81
N VAL A 51 8.70 8.22 4.69
CA VAL A 51 7.95 8.81 5.79
C VAL A 51 6.48 8.52 5.58
N GLY A 52 5.83 7.93 6.59
CA GLY A 52 4.41 7.61 6.56
C GLY A 52 3.86 7.51 7.97
N VAL A 53 2.71 6.87 8.08
CA VAL A 53 2.04 6.62 9.36
C VAL A 53 1.85 5.11 9.57
N ASP A 54 1.84 4.69 10.84
CA ASP A 54 1.44 3.33 11.21
C ASP A 54 -0.10 3.23 11.39
N ASP A 55 -0.59 2.02 11.66
CA ASP A 55 -2.01 1.76 11.95
C ASP A 55 -2.55 2.52 13.17
N ARG A 56 -1.67 3.08 14.00
CA ARG A 56 -2.02 3.86 15.19
C ARG A 56 -1.96 5.36 14.92
N GLY A 57 -1.73 5.77 13.67
CA GLY A 57 -1.58 7.17 13.27
C GLY A 57 -0.27 7.81 13.74
N ARG A 58 0.71 7.01 14.19
CA ARG A 58 2.00 7.57 14.63
C ARG A 58 2.91 7.75 13.42
N PRO A 59 3.65 8.87 13.36
CA PRO A 59 4.62 9.09 12.29
C PRO A 59 5.71 8.02 12.37
N ARG A 60 5.99 7.39 11.23
CA ARG A 60 7.00 6.33 11.10
C ARG A 60 7.91 6.63 9.92
N THR A 61 9.21 6.50 10.16
CA THR A 61 10.22 6.55 9.12
C THR A 61 10.76 5.14 8.87
N LEU A 62 10.79 4.72 7.61
CA LEU A 62 11.35 3.45 7.16
C LEU A 62 12.48 3.71 6.17
N SER A 63 13.51 2.88 6.21
CA SER A 63 14.49 2.77 5.13
C SER A 63 13.88 2.02 3.94
N GLY A 64 14.47 2.18 2.76
CA GLY A 64 14.03 1.42 1.59
C GLY A 64 14.13 -0.10 1.81
N ALA A 65 15.16 -0.57 2.52
CA ALA A 65 15.29 -1.99 2.84
C ALA A 65 14.16 -2.51 3.75
N GLU A 66 13.73 -1.72 4.74
CA GLU A 66 12.61 -2.09 5.60
C GLU A 66 11.29 -2.14 4.85
N LEU A 67 11.06 -1.15 3.98
CA LEU A 67 9.85 -1.08 3.18
C LEU A 67 9.79 -2.24 2.17
N GLN A 68 10.92 -2.58 1.55
CA GLN A 68 11.03 -3.76 0.67
C GLN A 68 10.71 -5.06 1.42
N ARG A 69 11.19 -5.21 2.66
CA ARG A 69 10.89 -6.38 3.51
C ARG A 69 9.43 -6.43 3.94
N GLN A 70 8.80 -5.27 4.20
CA GLN A 70 7.38 -5.21 4.59
C GLN A 70 6.43 -5.47 3.43
N GLY A 71 6.92 -5.34 2.20
CA GLY A 71 6.08 -5.33 1.01
C GLY A 71 5.41 -3.97 0.84
N TRP A 72 5.41 -3.49 -0.39
CA TRP A 72 4.77 -2.24 -0.77
C TRP A 72 4.19 -2.35 -2.18
N SER A 73 3.25 -1.47 -2.47
CA SER A 73 2.62 -1.34 -3.78
C SER A 73 2.71 0.10 -4.26
N ARG A 74 2.82 0.30 -5.57
CA ARG A 74 2.80 1.65 -6.16
C ARG A 74 1.38 2.23 -6.24
N THR A 75 0.38 1.38 -6.05
CA THR A 75 -1.05 1.66 -6.07
C THR A 75 -1.69 1.25 -4.75
N ARG A 76 -2.81 1.88 -4.38
CA ARG A 76 -3.56 1.61 -3.14
C ARG A 76 -4.49 0.41 -3.28
#